data_AF-A0A1G8N8Y2-F1
#
_entry.id   AF-A0A1G8N8Y2-F1
#
_cell.length_a   1.000
_cell.length_b   1.000
_cell.length_c   1.000
_cell.angle_alpha   90.00
_cell.angle_beta   90.00
_cell.angle_gamma   90.00
#
_symmetry.space_group_name_H-M   'P 1'
#
loop_
_entity.id
_entity.type
_entity.pdbx_description
1 polymer ?
#
loop_
_entity_poly.entity_id
_entity_poly.type
_entity_poly.pdbx_seq_one_letter_code
_entity_poly.pdbx_strand_id
1 'polypeptide(L)'
;MFHGVAEPASREHGPHRHEADVHRCFARTPTGALIAAWQIATRFVLADDWRRVVESQVMPGPGRDAYVAQRAQVRADTGRAAGGYGQLAAFAIASYTPDVATVQLVSRFAATGQLQVNTVTVAWSGDDWRLRLQPDGSISPSLQAVSSLAGFVPWGGV
;
A
#
# COMPACT_ATOMS: atom_id res chain seq x y z
N MET A 1 -4.74 13.14 -0.83
CA MET A 1 -5.07 12.53 0.47
C MET A 1 -6.26 11.59 0.29
N PHE A 2 -6.30 10.47 0.99
CA PHE A 2 -7.39 9.47 0.96
C PHE A 2 -7.72 9.03 2.40
N HIS A 3 -8.94 9.31 2.87
CA HIS A 3 -9.37 9.08 4.27
C HIS A 3 -8.33 9.50 5.35
N GLY A 4 -7.69 10.65 5.18
CA GLY A 4 -6.69 11.18 6.12
C GLY A 4 -5.27 10.65 5.93
N VAL A 5 -5.01 9.79 4.94
CA VAL A 5 -3.68 9.32 4.56
C VAL A 5 -3.16 10.12 3.37
N ALA A 6 -1.93 10.63 3.46
CA ALA A 6 -1.28 11.27 2.32
C ALA A 6 -1.00 10.23 1.22
N GLU A 7 -1.41 10.54 -0.02
CA GLU A 7 -1.25 9.63 -1.16
C GLU A 7 -0.27 10.26 -2.16
N PRO A 8 0.88 9.62 -2.42
CA PRO A 8 1.87 10.13 -3.35
C PRO A 8 1.37 10.03 -4.78
N ALA A 9 1.64 11.04 -5.60
CA ALA A 9 1.38 10.99 -7.03
C ALA A 9 2.54 11.65 -7.78
N SER A 10 2.77 11.23 -9.02
CA SER A 10 3.80 11.78 -9.88
C SER A 10 3.26 11.95 -11.30
N ARG A 11 3.61 13.06 -11.94
CA ARG A 11 3.32 13.28 -13.37
C ARG A 11 4.04 12.29 -14.29
N GLU A 12 5.15 11.73 -13.83
CA GLU A 12 5.95 10.77 -14.60
C GLU A 12 5.62 9.32 -14.21
N HIS A 13 5.33 9.09 -12.92
CA HIS A 13 5.22 7.74 -12.37
C HIS A 13 3.80 7.32 -12.00
N GLY A 14 2.83 8.20 -12.17
CA GLY A 14 1.42 7.95 -11.92
C GLY A 14 1.01 8.13 -10.45
N PRO A 15 -0.25 7.77 -10.12
CA PRO A 15 -1.24 7.23 -11.05
C PRO A 15 -1.65 8.27 -12.11
N HIS A 16 -1.94 7.82 -13.32
CA HIS A 16 -2.42 8.69 -14.41
C HIS A 16 -3.93 8.55 -14.67
N ARG A 17 -4.58 7.58 -14.03
CA ARG A 17 -6.05 7.44 -14.05
C ARG A 17 -6.61 7.27 -12.65
N HIS A 18 -7.72 7.95 -12.42
CA HIS A 18 -8.43 7.99 -11.14
C HIS A 18 -9.88 7.57 -11.38
N GLU A 19 -10.29 6.43 -10.82
CA GLU A 19 -11.64 5.88 -10.96
C GLU A 19 -12.21 5.53 -9.58
N ALA A 20 -12.80 6.53 -8.92
CA ALA A 20 -13.24 6.44 -7.53
C ALA A 20 -12.09 5.93 -6.62
N ASP A 21 -12.29 4.80 -5.95
CA ASP A 21 -11.28 4.22 -5.05
C ASP A 21 -10.12 3.54 -5.78
N VAL A 22 -10.24 3.29 -7.10
CA VAL A 22 -9.24 2.58 -7.90
C VAL A 22 -8.43 3.57 -8.72
N HIS A 23 -7.14 3.69 -8.37
CA HIS A 23 -6.18 4.51 -9.11
C HIS A 23 -5.24 3.62 -9.92
N ARG A 24 -5.01 3.93 -11.21
CA ARG A 24 -4.29 3.08 -12.15
C ARG A 24 -3.30 3.86 -13.03
N CYS A 25 -2.64 3.11 -13.90
CA CYS A 25 -1.62 3.56 -14.84
C CYS A 25 -0.38 4.08 -14.10
N PHE A 26 0.13 3.30 -13.16
CA PHE A 26 1.44 3.57 -12.55
C PHE A 26 2.55 3.19 -13.53
N ALA A 27 3.63 3.97 -13.57
CA ALA A 27 4.73 3.66 -14.49
C ALA A 27 5.41 2.35 -14.10
N ARG A 28 5.87 1.59 -15.10
CA ARG A 28 6.65 0.36 -14.92
C ARG A 28 8.12 0.68 -14.57
N THR A 29 8.30 1.42 -13.48
CA THR A 29 9.58 1.91 -12.95
C THR A 29 9.65 1.65 -11.43
N PRO A 30 10.83 1.73 -10.80
CA PRO A 30 10.94 1.57 -9.34
C PRO A 30 10.08 2.59 -8.57
N THR A 31 10.04 3.84 -9.01
CA THR A 31 9.23 4.89 -8.39
C THR A 31 7.74 4.66 -8.61
N GLY A 32 7.33 4.21 -9.80
CA GLY A 32 5.93 3.85 -10.05
C GLY A 32 5.46 2.67 -9.19
N ALA A 33 6.33 1.68 -8.98
CA ALA A 33 6.08 0.55 -8.09
C ALA A 33 5.94 0.99 -6.62
N LEU A 34 6.79 1.92 -6.14
CA LEU A 34 6.69 2.51 -4.80
C LEU A 34 5.35 3.24 -4.59
N ILE A 35 4.98 4.10 -5.55
CA ILE A 35 3.73 4.85 -5.49
C ILE A 35 2.53 3.89 -5.50
N ALA A 36 2.53 2.90 -6.39
CA ALA A 36 1.50 1.87 -6.46
C ALA A 36 1.41 1.07 -5.14
N ALA A 37 2.55 0.66 -4.57
CA ALA A 37 2.60 -0.11 -3.34
C ALA A 37 1.93 0.64 -2.18
N TRP A 38 2.21 1.93 -1.99
CA TRP A 38 1.57 2.72 -0.95
C TRP A 38 0.08 2.96 -1.23
N GLN A 39 -0.26 3.45 -2.43
CA GLN A 39 -1.65 3.77 -2.77
C GLN A 39 -2.57 2.56 -2.66
N ILE A 40 -2.15 1.41 -3.20
CA ILE A 40 -2.94 0.19 -3.16
C ILE A 40 -3.02 -0.34 -1.73
N ALA A 41 -1.92 -0.30 -0.95
CA ALA A 41 -1.91 -0.71 0.45
C ALA A 41 -2.83 0.13 1.34
N THR A 42 -2.98 1.42 1.07
CA THR A 42 -3.97 2.23 1.78
C THR A 42 -5.38 1.89 1.31
N ARG A 43 -5.61 1.90 0.00
CA ARG A 43 -6.95 1.78 -0.59
C ARG A 43 -7.58 0.42 -0.36
N PHE A 44 -6.82 -0.67 -0.43
CA PHE A 44 -7.40 -2.00 -0.20
C PHE A 44 -7.92 -2.18 1.22
N VAL A 45 -7.49 -1.36 2.20
CA VAL A 45 -7.93 -1.38 3.61
C VAL A 45 -8.94 -0.28 3.94
N LEU A 46 -8.84 0.89 3.30
CA LEU A 46 -9.62 2.08 3.65
C LEU A 46 -10.76 2.41 2.70
N ALA A 47 -10.76 1.89 1.48
CA ALA A 47 -11.81 2.18 0.52
C ALA A 47 -13.18 1.70 1.01
N ASP A 48 -14.20 2.48 0.67
CA ASP A 48 -15.60 2.13 0.86
C ASP A 48 -15.93 0.93 -0.04
N ASP A 49 -15.58 1.00 -1.33
CA ASP A 49 -15.66 -0.13 -2.27
C ASP A 49 -14.34 -0.91 -2.32
N TRP A 50 -13.96 -1.42 -1.15
CA TRP A 50 -12.74 -2.22 -1.05
C TRP A 50 -12.75 -3.49 -1.89
N ARG A 51 -13.93 -4.06 -2.16
CA ARG A 51 -14.05 -5.26 -2.99
C ARG A 51 -13.55 -4.96 -4.39
N ARG A 52 -13.99 -3.84 -4.99
CA ARG A 52 -13.50 -3.39 -6.29
C ARG A 52 -11.99 -3.12 -6.29
N VAL A 53 -11.44 -2.52 -5.23
CA VAL A 53 -9.99 -2.31 -5.12
C VAL A 53 -9.25 -3.64 -5.09
N VAL A 54 -9.67 -4.60 -4.26
CA VAL A 54 -9.06 -5.93 -4.18
C VAL A 54 -9.18 -6.68 -5.50
N GLU A 55 -10.35 -6.60 -6.15
CA GLU A 55 -10.59 -7.29 -7.41
C GLU A 55 -9.70 -6.80 -8.55
N SER A 56 -9.48 -5.49 -8.61
CA SER A 56 -8.73 -4.85 -9.69
C SER A 56 -7.23 -4.72 -9.41
N GLN A 57 -6.83 -4.54 -8.15
CA GLN A 57 -5.47 -4.12 -7.78
C GLN A 57 -4.72 -5.13 -6.91
N VAL A 58 -5.31 -6.27 -6.57
CA VAL A 58 -4.61 -7.36 -5.87
C VAL A 58 -4.51 -8.58 -6.76
N MET A 59 -3.32 -9.20 -6.80
CA MET A 59 -3.04 -10.41 -7.54
C MET A 59 -4.02 -11.53 -7.15
N PRO A 60 -4.60 -12.26 -8.12
CA PRO A 60 -5.39 -13.44 -7.81
C PRO A 60 -4.51 -14.51 -7.12
N GLY A 61 -5.10 -15.25 -6.19
CA GLY A 61 -4.43 -16.34 -5.47
C GLY A 61 -4.81 -16.41 -4.00
N PRO A 62 -4.23 -17.37 -3.26
CA PRO A 62 -4.64 -17.70 -1.89
C PRO A 62 -4.68 -16.51 -0.94
N GLY A 63 -3.70 -15.59 -1.05
CA GLY A 63 -3.65 -14.40 -0.21
C GLY A 63 -4.83 -13.45 -0.43
N ARG A 64 -5.24 -13.23 -1.68
CA ARG A 64 -6.41 -12.42 -1.98
C ARG A 64 -7.68 -13.07 -1.43
N ASP A 65 -7.82 -14.38 -1.62
CA ASP A 65 -9.00 -15.12 -1.17
C ASP A 65 -9.11 -15.10 0.37
N ALA A 66 -7.99 -15.32 1.06
CA ALA A 66 -7.90 -15.23 2.52
C ALA A 66 -8.28 -13.82 3.01
N TYR A 67 -7.74 -12.76 2.39
CA TYR A 67 -8.08 -11.38 2.76
C TYR A 67 -9.57 -11.09 2.58
N VAL A 68 -10.15 -11.47 1.44
CA VAL A 68 -11.58 -11.26 1.16
C VAL A 68 -12.45 -11.98 2.18
N ALA A 69 -12.11 -13.23 2.52
CA ALA A 69 -12.84 -14.02 3.51
C ALA A 69 -12.78 -13.39 4.91
N GLN A 70 -11.58 -13.01 5.36
CA GLN A 70 -11.36 -12.37 6.67
C GLN A 70 -12.08 -11.03 6.76
N ARG A 71 -11.90 -10.16 5.75
CA ARG A 71 -12.47 -8.82 5.78
C ARG A 71 -13.99 -8.83 5.69
N ALA A 72 -14.60 -9.80 5.00
CA ALA A 72 -16.06 -9.94 4.95
C ALA A 72 -16.69 -10.23 6.33
N GLN A 73 -15.94 -10.77 7.29
CA GLN A 73 -16.41 -11.01 8.66
C GLN A 73 -16.36 -9.76 9.54
N VAL A 74 -15.58 -8.75 9.13
CA VAL A 74 -15.49 -7.48 9.86
C VAL A 74 -16.73 -6.66 9.52
N ARG A 75 -17.67 -6.55 10.47
CA ARG A 75 -18.81 -5.63 10.34
C ARG A 75 -18.27 -4.20 10.25
N ALA A 76 -18.80 -3.44 9.30
CA ALA A 76 -18.40 -2.05 9.09
C ALA A 76 -18.54 -1.25 10.40
N ASP A 77 -17.51 -0.46 10.68
CA ASP A 77 -17.30 0.47 11.79
C ASP A 77 -17.00 -0.06 13.20
N THR A 78 -15.72 0.05 13.56
CA THR A 78 -15.32 0.55 14.89
C THR A 78 -14.23 1.62 14.71
N GLY A 79 -14.66 2.88 14.55
CA GLY A 79 -13.92 4.08 14.95
C GLY A 79 -12.52 4.28 14.37
N ARG A 80 -12.42 4.83 13.15
CA ARG A 80 -11.16 5.35 12.65
C ARG A 80 -11.11 6.85 12.81
N ALA A 81 -10.67 7.28 13.99
CA ALA A 81 -10.37 8.68 14.24
C ALA A 81 -9.41 9.18 13.16
N ALA A 82 -9.77 10.30 12.52
CA ALA A 82 -8.83 11.07 11.73
C ALA A 82 -7.53 11.24 12.55
N GLY A 83 -6.40 10.79 12.02
CA GLY A 83 -5.10 10.79 12.72
C GLY A 83 -4.64 9.45 13.30
N GLY A 84 -5.44 8.39 13.24
CA GLY A 84 -5.05 7.03 13.70
C GLY A 84 -4.23 6.22 12.67
N TYR A 85 -4.22 6.62 11.40
CA TYR A 85 -3.48 5.90 10.36
C TYR A 85 -2.04 6.38 10.26
N GLY A 86 -1.14 5.43 10.02
CA GLY A 86 0.26 5.73 9.76
C GLY A 86 0.43 6.53 8.47
N GLN A 87 1.20 7.61 8.52
CA GLN A 87 1.63 8.37 7.34
C GLN A 87 2.95 7.83 6.83
N LEU A 88 3.15 7.76 5.52
CA LEU A 88 4.44 7.36 4.94
C LEU A 88 5.53 8.34 5.41
N ALA A 89 6.51 7.82 6.13
CA ALA A 89 7.60 8.57 6.73
C ALA A 89 8.94 8.31 6.04
N ALA A 90 9.13 7.10 5.53
CA ALA A 90 10.29 6.72 4.74
C ALA A 90 10.02 5.43 3.95
N PHE A 91 10.89 5.11 3.02
CA PHE A 91 10.82 3.86 2.26
C PHE A 91 12.20 3.32 1.91
N ALA A 92 12.25 2.06 1.51
CA ALA A 92 13.39 1.47 0.81
C ALA A 92 12.87 0.51 -0.26
N ILE A 93 13.45 0.55 -1.47
CA ILE A 93 13.18 -0.45 -2.50
C ILE A 93 14.14 -1.61 -2.26
N ALA A 94 13.65 -2.69 -1.66
CA ALA A 94 14.46 -3.85 -1.30
C ALA A 94 14.88 -4.65 -2.55
N SER A 95 14.00 -4.74 -3.54
CA SER A 95 14.30 -5.32 -4.84
C SER A 95 13.38 -4.75 -5.93
N TYR A 96 13.88 -4.72 -7.16
CA TYR A 96 13.11 -4.30 -8.32
C TYR A 96 13.51 -5.08 -9.57
N THR A 97 12.50 -5.53 -10.27
CA THR A 97 12.51 -5.93 -11.68
C THR A 97 11.29 -5.28 -12.36
N PRO A 98 11.24 -5.20 -13.70
CA PRO A 98 10.03 -4.75 -14.37
C PRO A 98 8.78 -5.58 -14.02
N ASP A 99 8.92 -6.83 -13.58
CA ASP A 99 7.78 -7.71 -13.26
C ASP A 99 7.39 -7.71 -11.77
N VAL A 100 8.32 -7.44 -10.86
CA VAL A 100 8.09 -7.52 -9.41
C VAL A 100 8.96 -6.49 -8.68
N ALA A 101 8.37 -5.83 -7.68
CA ALA A 101 9.09 -4.98 -6.75
C ALA A 101 8.72 -5.32 -5.30
N THR A 102 9.73 -5.34 -4.43
CA THR A 102 9.54 -5.44 -2.97
C THR A 102 9.98 -4.13 -2.33
N VAL A 103 9.08 -3.51 -1.58
CA VAL A 103 9.24 -2.18 -1.00
C VAL A 103 9.02 -2.25 0.50
N GLN A 104 9.97 -1.73 1.26
CA GLN A 104 9.78 -1.47 2.67
C GLN A 104 9.17 -0.08 2.85
N LEU A 105 8.01 -0.02 3.48
CA LEU A 105 7.27 1.22 3.74
C LEU A 105 7.29 1.47 5.24
N VAL A 106 7.85 2.61 5.65
CA VAL A 106 7.88 3.03 7.06
C VAL A 106 6.76 4.03 7.28
N SER A 107 5.81 3.67 8.14
CA SER A 107 4.72 4.55 8.54
C SER A 107 4.98 5.16 9.92
N ARG A 108 4.63 6.43 10.09
CA ARG A 108 4.61 7.13 11.38
C ARG A 108 3.18 7.35 11.84
N PHE A 109 2.85 6.88 13.03
CA PHE A 109 1.53 7.07 13.64
C PHE A 109 1.51 8.36 14.45
N ALA A 110 0.67 9.32 14.08
CA ALA A 110 0.66 10.65 14.70
C ALA A 110 0.35 10.61 16.20
N ALA A 111 -0.56 9.71 16.62
CA ALA A 111 -0.98 9.59 18.02
C ALA A 111 0.13 9.13 18.98
N THR A 112 1.07 8.30 18.52
CA THR A 112 2.10 7.69 19.37
C THR A 112 3.53 8.10 18.98
N GLY A 113 3.72 8.68 17.79
CA GLY A 113 5.03 8.89 17.18
C GLY A 113 5.72 7.60 16.74
N GLN A 114 5.11 6.43 16.94
CA GLN A 114 5.71 5.13 16.63
C GLN A 114 5.97 5.01 15.12
N LEU A 115 7.14 4.46 14.79
CA LEU A 115 7.51 4.07 13.44
C LEU A 115 7.31 2.56 13.28
N GLN A 116 6.72 2.18 12.16
CA GLN A 116 6.49 0.79 11.81
C GLN A 116 6.88 0.55 10.36
N VAL A 117 7.63 -0.52 10.10
CA VAL A 117 8.00 -0.96 8.76
C VAL A 117 7.18 -2.16 8.32
N ASN A 118 6.69 -2.08 7.09
CA ASN A 118 6.01 -3.15 6.35
C ASN A 118 6.80 -3.48 5.08
N THR A 119 6.90 -4.76 4.73
CA THR A 119 7.47 -5.20 3.45
C THR A 119 6.33 -5.54 2.50
N VAL A 120 6.07 -4.63 1.56
CA VAL A 120 5.00 -4.72 0.57
C VAL A 120 5.57 -5.23 -0.74
N THR A 121 4.90 -6.20 -1.38
CA THR A 121 5.29 -6.67 -2.71
C THR A 121 4.22 -6.31 -3.73
N VAL A 122 4.64 -5.72 -4.85
CA VAL A 122 3.80 -5.50 -6.03
C VAL A 122 4.35 -6.26 -7.22
N ALA A 123 3.46 -6.75 -8.08
CA ALA A 123 3.78 -7.44 -9.31
C ALA A 123 3.09 -6.77 -10.49
N TRP A 124 3.80 -6.65 -11.61
CA TRP A 124 3.24 -6.15 -12.85
C TRP A 124 2.35 -7.22 -13.46
N SER A 125 1.11 -6.89 -13.77
CA SER A 125 0.16 -7.83 -14.35
C SER A 125 -0.77 -7.12 -15.32
N GLY A 126 -0.71 -7.53 -16.59
CA GLY A 126 -1.39 -6.84 -17.69
C GLY A 126 -0.70 -5.50 -17.94
N ASP A 127 -1.37 -4.43 -17.53
CA ASP A 127 -1.02 -3.04 -17.83
C ASP A 127 -0.67 -2.21 -16.58
N ASP A 128 -0.60 -2.82 -15.39
CA ASP A 128 -0.36 -2.08 -14.15
C ASP A 128 0.28 -2.91 -13.02
N TRP A 129 0.73 -2.21 -11.98
CA TRP A 129 1.16 -2.81 -10.71
C TRP A 129 -0.03 -3.28 -9.88
N ARG A 130 0.06 -4.50 -9.35
CA ARG A 130 -0.92 -5.08 -8.42
C ARG A 130 -0.24 -5.57 -7.15
N LEU A 131 -0.91 -5.40 -6.01
CA LEU A 131 -0.45 -5.87 -4.72
C LEU A 131 -0.42 -7.41 -4.68
N ARG A 132 0.66 -7.98 -4.15
CA ARG A 132 0.79 -9.41 -3.89
C ARG A 132 0.79 -9.65 -2.38
N LEU A 133 -0.32 -10.19 -1.89
CA LEU A 133 -0.47 -10.56 -0.48
C LEU A 133 0.26 -11.87 -0.16
N GLN A 134 0.55 -12.07 1.11
CA GLN A 134 0.99 -13.36 1.65
C GLN A 134 -0.15 -14.38 1.59
N PRO A 135 0.14 -15.70 1.61
CA PRO A 135 -0.90 -16.73 1.52
C PRO A 135 -2.00 -16.65 2.60
N ASP A 136 -1.70 -16.06 3.75
CA ASP A 136 -2.64 -15.86 4.87
C ASP A 136 -3.50 -14.59 4.73
N GLY A 137 -3.32 -13.81 3.65
CA GLY A 137 -4.02 -12.55 3.38
C GLY A 137 -3.38 -11.32 4.01
N SER A 138 -2.28 -11.47 4.75
CA SER A 138 -1.50 -10.34 5.24
C SER A 138 -0.74 -9.62 4.11
N ILE A 139 -0.54 -8.32 4.26
CA ILE A 139 0.19 -7.51 3.26
C ILE A 139 1.70 -7.74 3.31
N SER A 140 2.23 -8.15 4.46
CA SER A 140 3.65 -8.22 4.74
C SER A 140 3.99 -9.50 5.51
N PRO A 141 5.09 -10.18 5.19
CA PRO A 141 5.56 -11.32 5.97
C PRO A 141 6.09 -10.90 7.35
N SER A 142 6.42 -9.62 7.54
CA SER A 142 6.90 -9.08 8.80
C SER A 142 6.32 -7.69 9.06
N LEU A 143 5.93 -7.44 10.32
CA LEU A 143 5.46 -6.15 10.79
C LEU A 143 6.34 -5.77 11.99
N GLN A 144 7.19 -4.76 11.83
CA GLN A 144 8.23 -4.46 12.82
C GLN A 144 8.18 -2.99 13.25
N ALA A 145 8.31 -2.75 14.55
CA ALA A 145 8.58 -1.41 15.05
C ALA A 145 10.06 -1.07 14.79
N VAL A 146 10.33 0.18 14.40
CA VAL A 146 11.70 0.69 14.22
C VAL A 146 11.91 1.91 15.11
N SER A 147 13.13 2.08 15.63
CA SER A 147 13.46 3.20 16.52
C SER A 147 13.89 4.46 15.76
N SER A 148 14.21 4.34 14.47
CA SER A 148 14.65 5.46 13.63
C SER A 148 14.39 5.20 12.14
N LEU A 149 14.61 6.24 11.32
CA LEU A 149 14.56 6.15 9.85
C LEU A 149 15.94 5.84 9.23
N ALA A 150 16.95 5.51 10.03
CA ALA A 150 18.28 5.20 9.52
C ALA A 150 18.24 4.01 8.56
N GLY A 151 18.87 4.15 7.40
CA GLY A 151 18.85 3.13 6.33
C GLY A 151 17.65 3.22 5.38
N PHE A 152 16.70 4.14 5.62
CA PHE A 152 15.59 4.41 4.71
C PHE A 152 15.74 5.77 4.03
N VAL A 153 15.11 5.92 2.86
CA VAL A 153 14.95 7.21 2.19
C VAL A 153 13.80 7.95 2.86
N PRO A 154 14.03 9.11 3.52
CA PRO A 154 12.95 9.86 4.12
C PRO A 154 11.91 10.27 3.08
N TRP A 155 10.65 10.16 3.46
CA TRP A 155 9.56 10.64 2.64
C TRP A 155 9.49 12.17 2.77
N GLY A 156 9.95 12.89 1.76
CA GLY A 156 9.92 14.36 1.70
C GLY A 156 8.58 14.90 1.19
N GLY A 157 7.46 14.30 1.59
CA GLY A 157 6.17 14.34 0.91
C GLY A 157 5.68 15.67 0.32
N VAL A 158 4.94 15.49 -0.78
CA VAL A 158 4.05 16.39 -1.57
C VAL A 158 4.67 17.59 -2.29
#